data_AF-A0A952SNC6-F1
#
_entry.id   AF-A0A952SNC6-F1
#
_cell.length_a   1.000
_cell.length_b   1.000
_cell.length_c   1.000
_cell.angle_alpha   90.00
_cell.angle_beta   90.00
_cell.angle_gamma   90.00
#
_symmetry.space_group_name_H-M   'P 1'
#
loop_
_entity.id
_entity.type
_entity.pdbx_description
1 polymer ?
#
loop_
_entity_poly.entity_id
_entity_poly.type
_entity_poly.pdbx_seq_one_letter_code
_entity_poly.pdbx_strand_id
1 'polypeptide(L)'
;MTEAIVTNWAAIAAHINASTYSVSKPTAAGVTRAVVPTAMFDDMETARHAIRALAPYVVRSDVSQFYGSLYTHSLPWALHTKPVGKANHGRTLFGNVLDECARNMQDGQTIGVPIGPDTSLVLAEIVLSAVDQDVLRSAPGTRACRQIDDIEMSSPDRSSAEWLLGVLQRSLTTYELSLNPKKTKVIEQPSPFAEPWIHALRRFRFRRGASSQKFDLLAFYDLVLRTAAEYPDGAVVKYSMSRLRPIRIDPSNWQIHERFLHQAVLAEPGVMPEALSQLIRFQALGMVLDTAALSTVIERQIVRHAPQGHGNDVAWALWATLAFGLRLSVDATDAARTMDDSVVAMLLLDAEAQCLLPGPIPPTAWEDFMATSELYGEQWLVSYEARLKGWRATKGGGDHIAADPNWAWMRANGVTFYQPVVRPVPPPVSAVASLMDRDGLGFSPA
;
A
#
# COMPACT_ATOMS: atom_id res chain seq x y z
N MET A 1 4.37 4.04 21.79
CA MET A 1 4.16 5.08 20.74
C MET A 1 2.88 5.89 20.98
N THR A 2 1.70 5.28 20.92
CA THR A 2 0.40 5.99 21.02
C THR A 2 0.31 6.91 22.23
N GLU A 3 0.62 6.41 23.43
CA GLU A 3 0.62 7.20 24.66
C GLU A 3 1.54 8.43 24.58
N ALA A 4 2.74 8.28 23.99
CA ALA A 4 3.69 9.37 23.84
C ALA A 4 3.16 10.46 22.89
N ILE A 5 2.49 10.07 21.79
CA ILE A 5 1.85 11.04 20.88
C ILE A 5 0.69 11.74 21.58
N VAL A 6 -0.21 11.01 22.25
CA VAL A 6 -1.38 11.59 22.92
C VAL A 6 -0.96 12.56 24.01
N THR A 7 0.00 12.17 24.85
CA THR A 7 0.51 12.99 25.95
C THR A 7 1.13 14.31 25.46
N ASN A 8 1.76 14.29 24.28
CA ASN A 8 2.47 15.44 23.72
C ASN A 8 1.73 16.07 22.53
N TRP A 9 0.46 15.75 22.32
CA TRP A 9 -0.26 16.11 21.09
C TRP A 9 -0.30 17.61 20.85
N ALA A 10 -0.51 18.42 21.88
CA ALA A 10 -0.56 19.88 21.75
C ALA A 10 0.76 20.46 21.19
N ALA A 11 1.90 19.99 21.67
CA ALA A 11 3.21 20.42 21.20
C ALA A 11 3.50 19.92 19.78
N ILE A 12 3.16 18.66 19.49
CA ILE A 12 3.30 18.07 18.15
C ILE A 12 2.44 18.82 17.13
N ALA A 13 1.17 19.08 17.46
CA ALA A 13 0.25 19.80 16.60
C ALA A 13 0.72 21.24 16.38
N ALA A 14 1.22 21.93 17.39
CA ALA A 14 1.80 23.27 17.23
C ALA A 14 2.99 23.27 16.27
N HIS A 15 3.92 22.31 16.43
CA HIS A 15 5.07 22.14 15.54
C HIS A 15 4.66 21.88 14.09
N ILE A 16 3.75 20.93 13.85
CA ILE A 16 3.26 20.60 12.50
C ILE A 16 2.52 21.79 11.88
N ASN A 17 1.70 22.49 12.68
CA ASN A 17 0.94 23.63 12.18
C ASN A 17 1.79 24.84 11.82
N ALA A 18 3.06 24.90 12.27
CA ALA A 18 4.00 25.93 11.85
C ALA A 18 4.38 25.83 10.36
N SER A 19 4.25 24.65 9.75
CA SER A 19 4.38 24.51 8.29
C SER A 19 3.15 25.07 7.58
N THR A 20 3.38 25.98 6.63
CA THR A 20 2.34 26.48 5.72
C THR A 20 2.25 25.70 4.41
N TYR A 21 3.12 24.69 4.21
CA TYR A 21 3.20 23.93 2.96
C TYR A 21 2.38 22.64 2.99
N SER A 22 2.31 21.99 4.16
CA SER A 22 1.62 20.70 4.31
C SER A 22 0.11 20.86 4.12
N VAL A 23 -0.45 20.13 3.15
CA VAL A 23 -1.89 19.93 3.00
C VAL A 23 -2.36 18.67 3.73
N SER A 24 -1.45 17.76 4.11
CA SER A 24 -1.71 16.45 4.71
C SER A 24 -1.56 16.40 6.24
N LYS A 25 -1.79 17.50 6.94
CA LYS A 25 -1.58 17.58 8.40
C LYS A 25 -2.45 16.56 9.15
N PRO A 26 -1.93 15.88 10.18
CA PRO A 26 -2.69 14.88 10.91
C PRO A 26 -3.76 15.54 11.79
N THR A 27 -5.00 15.08 11.67
CA THR A 27 -6.14 15.54 12.47
C THR A 27 -6.79 14.37 13.20
N ALA A 28 -7.06 14.56 14.50
CA ALA A 28 -7.73 13.59 15.37
C ALA A 28 -9.27 13.63 15.17
N ALA A 29 -9.74 13.36 13.95
CA ALA A 29 -11.15 13.47 13.57
C ALA A 29 -11.65 12.31 12.70
N GLY A 30 -10.96 11.16 12.69
CA GLY A 30 -11.39 10.01 11.90
C GLY A 30 -12.50 9.20 12.57
N VAL A 31 -13.40 8.62 11.76
CA VAL A 31 -14.46 7.70 12.21
C VAL A 31 -13.91 6.27 12.34
N THR A 32 -13.07 5.84 11.40
CA THR A 32 -12.47 4.50 11.34
C THR A 32 -11.00 4.48 11.76
N ARG A 33 -10.32 5.62 11.70
CA ARG A 33 -8.92 5.81 12.11
C ARG A 33 -8.85 6.88 13.19
N ALA A 34 -7.90 6.77 14.11
CA ALA A 34 -7.70 7.77 15.16
C ALA A 34 -7.17 9.09 14.58
N VAL A 35 -6.33 9.02 13.55
CA VAL A 35 -5.77 10.18 12.86
C VAL A 35 -5.97 10.05 11.34
N VAL A 36 -6.38 11.15 10.71
CA VAL A 36 -6.50 11.26 9.25
C VAL A 36 -5.79 12.52 8.74
N PRO A 37 -5.24 12.52 7.51
CA PRO A 37 -4.75 13.74 6.88
C PRO A 37 -5.89 14.76 6.69
N THR A 38 -5.60 16.06 6.87
CA THR A 38 -6.55 17.16 6.64
C THR A 38 -7.09 17.21 5.21
N ALA A 39 -6.27 16.80 4.24
CA ALA A 39 -6.59 16.80 2.82
C ALA A 39 -6.87 15.39 2.29
N MET A 40 -7.89 15.27 1.45
CA MET A 40 -8.04 14.16 0.51
C MET A 40 -7.24 14.47 -0.77
N PHE A 41 -7.04 13.48 -1.66
CA PHE A 41 -6.24 13.65 -2.89
C PHE A 41 -6.65 14.87 -3.75
N ASP A 42 -7.93 15.26 -3.75
CA ASP A 42 -8.44 16.40 -4.53
C ASP A 42 -7.88 17.76 -4.06
N ASP A 43 -7.48 17.87 -2.79
CA ASP A 43 -6.94 19.12 -2.24
C ASP A 43 -5.50 19.37 -2.69
N MET A 44 -4.69 18.32 -2.93
CA MET A 44 -3.33 18.48 -3.44
C MET A 44 -3.32 18.98 -4.88
N GLU A 45 -4.19 18.47 -5.75
CA GLU A 45 -4.33 18.99 -7.11
C GLU A 45 -4.74 20.46 -7.09
N THR A 46 -5.72 20.82 -6.26
CA THR A 46 -6.15 22.22 -6.10
C THR A 46 -5.02 23.12 -5.58
N ALA A 47 -4.23 22.63 -4.62
CA ALA A 47 -3.05 23.35 -4.13
C ALA A 47 -1.98 23.50 -5.22
N ARG A 48 -1.68 22.44 -5.99
CA ARG A 48 -0.77 22.48 -7.15
C ARG A 48 -1.24 23.54 -8.14
N HIS A 49 -2.53 23.54 -8.51
CA HIS A 49 -3.11 24.56 -9.38
C HIS A 49 -2.84 25.99 -8.88
N ALA A 50 -3.08 26.23 -7.58
CA ALA A 50 -2.83 27.54 -6.98
C ALA A 50 -1.35 27.94 -7.03
N ILE A 51 -0.42 27.02 -6.74
CA ILE A 51 1.03 27.28 -6.77
C ILE A 51 1.53 27.55 -8.20
N ARG A 52 1.11 26.74 -9.18
CA ARG A 52 1.55 26.87 -10.58
C ARG A 52 1.06 28.15 -11.26
N ALA A 53 -0.05 28.72 -10.79
CA ALA A 53 -0.59 29.98 -11.30
C ALA A 53 0.24 31.22 -10.92
N LEU A 54 1.17 31.10 -9.96
CA LEU A 54 1.87 32.24 -9.38
C LEU A 54 3.22 32.54 -10.05
N ALA A 55 3.77 31.61 -10.84
CA ALA A 55 5.10 31.78 -11.41
C ALA A 55 5.32 30.94 -12.69
N PRO A 56 6.25 31.35 -13.58
CA PRO A 56 6.52 30.64 -14.83
C PRO A 56 7.36 29.36 -14.65
N TYR A 57 7.95 29.10 -13.47
CA TYR A 57 8.65 27.85 -13.19
C TYR A 57 8.15 27.20 -11.90
N VAL A 58 8.19 25.87 -11.87
CA VAL A 58 7.79 25.06 -10.72
C VAL A 58 8.86 24.01 -10.48
N VAL A 59 9.30 23.90 -9.23
CA VAL A 59 10.09 22.77 -8.75
C VAL A 59 9.11 21.69 -8.31
N ARG A 60 9.09 20.54 -8.99
CA ARG A 60 8.35 19.35 -8.56
C ARG A 60 9.33 18.32 -8.04
N SER A 61 9.07 17.76 -6.86
CA SER A 61 9.93 16.75 -6.25
C SER A 61 9.16 15.79 -5.36
N ASP A 62 9.86 14.77 -4.90
CA ASP A 62 9.43 13.63 -4.10
C ASP A 62 10.62 13.20 -3.23
N VAL A 63 10.38 12.64 -2.04
CA VAL A 63 11.44 12.15 -1.15
C VAL A 63 11.68 10.66 -1.40
N SER A 64 12.93 10.29 -1.63
CA SER A 64 13.30 8.91 -1.95
C SER A 64 13.03 7.96 -0.78
N GLN A 65 12.20 6.93 -1.04
CA GLN A 65 11.86 5.86 -0.09
C GLN A 65 11.45 6.39 1.28
N PHE A 66 10.66 7.47 1.33
CA PHE A 66 10.49 8.31 2.52
C PHE A 66 10.29 7.55 3.85
N TYR A 67 9.26 6.70 3.95
CA TYR A 67 9.03 5.95 5.20
C TYR A 67 10.15 4.97 5.53
N GLY A 68 10.75 4.33 4.52
CA GLY A 68 11.88 3.40 4.69
C GLY A 68 13.21 4.09 4.98
N SER A 69 13.34 5.39 4.67
CA SER A 69 14.56 6.18 4.91
C SER A 69 14.46 7.11 6.12
N LEU A 70 13.29 7.21 6.76
CA LEU A 70 13.09 8.08 7.91
C LEU A 70 13.98 7.64 9.09
N TYR A 71 14.98 8.47 9.41
CA TYR A 71 15.88 8.22 10.51
C TYR A 71 15.20 8.60 11.83
N THR A 72 15.03 7.66 12.75
CA THR A 72 14.31 7.85 14.03
C THR A 72 14.89 8.99 14.88
N HIS A 73 16.21 9.15 14.92
CA HIS A 73 16.86 10.26 15.63
C HIS A 73 16.60 11.64 15.00
N SER A 74 16.03 11.70 13.79
CA SER A 74 15.56 12.96 13.22
C SER A 74 14.32 13.52 13.95
N LEU A 75 13.56 12.69 14.68
CA LEU A 75 12.40 13.11 15.47
C LEU A 75 12.77 14.14 16.55
N PRO A 76 13.75 13.87 17.45
CA PRO A 76 14.19 14.89 18.39
C PRO A 76 14.86 16.08 17.69
N TRP A 77 15.51 15.90 16.53
CA TRP A 77 16.07 17.03 15.78
C TRP A 77 14.98 17.95 15.23
N ALA A 78 13.89 17.39 14.73
CA ALA A 78 12.76 18.14 14.20
C ALA A 78 12.05 18.91 15.32
N LEU A 79 11.85 18.28 16.48
CA LEU A 79 11.09 18.86 17.60
C LEU A 79 11.89 19.82 18.48
N HIS A 80 13.21 19.58 18.63
CA HIS A 80 14.05 20.30 19.58
C HIS A 80 15.26 21.00 18.94
N THR A 81 15.43 20.89 17.61
CA THR A 81 16.65 21.21 16.83
C THR A 81 17.75 20.14 16.93
N LYS A 82 18.51 19.96 15.83
CA LYS A 82 19.63 19.00 15.74
C LYS A 82 20.71 19.21 16.83
N PRO A 83 21.15 20.45 17.15
CA PRO A 83 22.12 20.66 18.23
C PRO A 83 21.62 20.20 19.60
N VAL A 84 20.37 20.51 19.96
CA VAL A 84 19.79 20.12 21.25
C VAL A 84 19.61 18.61 21.33
N GLY A 85 19.07 17.98 20.27
CA GLY A 85 18.90 16.53 20.23
C GLY A 85 20.22 15.74 20.25
N LYS A 86 21.31 16.32 19.74
CA LYS A 86 22.66 15.74 19.86
C LYS A 86 23.32 15.96 21.22
N ALA A 87 22.92 17.00 21.95
CA ALA A 87 23.47 17.29 23.27
C ALA A 87 22.71 16.57 24.41
N ASN A 88 21.43 16.27 24.21
CA ASN A 88 20.58 15.63 25.22
C ASN A 88 19.88 14.39 24.66
N HIS A 89 20.32 13.21 25.12
CA HIS A 89 19.73 11.91 24.80
C HIS A 89 18.75 11.40 25.86
N GLY A 90 18.45 12.22 26.89
CA GLY A 90 17.56 11.86 27.98
C GLY A 90 16.08 11.97 27.60
N ARG A 91 15.23 11.22 28.32
CA ARG A 91 13.77 11.22 28.15
C ARG A 91 13.08 12.53 28.57
N THR A 92 13.83 13.52 29.07
CA THR A 92 13.32 14.87 29.34
C THR A 92 12.83 15.57 28.07
N LEU A 93 13.42 15.23 26.91
CA LEU A 93 12.91 15.64 25.61
C LEU A 93 11.91 14.60 25.13
N PHE A 94 10.65 14.96 24.96
CA PHE A 94 9.64 14.02 24.46
C PHE A 94 9.95 13.51 23.04
N GLY A 95 10.77 14.24 22.27
CA GLY A 95 11.28 13.78 20.98
C GLY A 95 12.13 12.52 21.09
N ASN A 96 12.90 12.37 22.17
CA ASN A 96 13.67 11.16 22.44
C ASN A 96 12.77 9.99 22.85
N VAL A 97 11.62 10.27 23.49
CA VAL A 97 10.62 9.23 23.80
C VAL A 97 9.95 8.71 22.52
N LEU A 98 9.65 9.60 21.56
CA LEU A 98 9.13 9.21 20.25
C LEU A 98 10.15 8.41 19.45
N ASP A 99 11.42 8.82 19.45
CA ASP A 99 12.54 8.06 18.88
C ASP A 99 12.62 6.64 19.44
N GLU A 100 12.69 6.51 20.77
CA GLU A 100 12.77 5.22 21.44
C GLU A 100 11.57 4.32 21.08
N CYS A 101 10.36 4.89 21.07
CA CYS A 101 9.17 4.16 20.65
C CYS A 101 9.26 3.72 19.18
N ALA A 102 9.78 4.56 18.28
CA ALA A 102 9.88 4.24 16.86
C ALA A 102 10.90 3.11 16.62
N ARG A 103 12.06 3.16 17.30
CA ARG A 103 13.05 2.08 17.27
C ARG A 103 12.49 0.77 17.78
N ASN A 104 11.74 0.80 18.89
CA ASN A 104 11.11 -0.39 19.45
C ASN A 104 10.01 -1.00 18.55
N MET A 105 9.48 -0.25 17.58
CA MET A 105 8.55 -0.75 16.55
C MET A 105 9.27 -1.38 15.35
N GLN A 106 10.60 -1.37 15.33
CA GLN A 106 11.46 -1.84 14.25
C GLN A 106 12.63 -2.65 14.83
N ASP A 107 12.41 -3.47 15.85
CA ASP A 107 13.45 -4.33 16.46
C ASP A 107 14.74 -3.58 16.85
N GLY A 108 14.57 -2.35 17.32
CA GLY A 108 15.68 -1.47 17.71
C GLY A 108 16.38 -0.76 16.56
N GLN A 109 15.97 -0.99 15.30
CA GLN A 109 16.53 -0.32 14.13
C GLN A 109 16.25 1.18 14.16
N THR A 110 17.20 1.95 13.64
CA THR A 110 17.14 3.42 13.67
C THR A 110 16.64 4.03 12.36
N ILE A 111 16.56 3.26 11.28
CA ILE A 111 16.18 3.71 9.95
C ILE A 111 14.89 3.01 9.56
N GLY A 112 13.92 3.81 9.10
CA GLY A 112 12.61 3.35 8.69
C GLY A 112 11.58 3.47 9.80
N VAL A 113 10.32 3.67 9.40
CA VAL A 113 9.14 3.51 10.25
C VAL A 113 8.07 2.72 9.52
N PRO A 114 7.21 1.95 10.22
CA PRO A 114 6.18 1.15 9.58
C PRO A 114 5.25 1.97 8.69
N ILE A 115 4.93 1.47 7.49
CA ILE A 115 3.95 2.08 6.60
C ILE A 115 2.56 1.59 7.00
N GLY A 116 1.61 2.52 7.13
CA GLY A 116 0.21 2.18 7.41
C GLY A 116 -0.31 2.71 8.75
N PRO A 117 0.37 2.50 9.90
CA PRO A 117 -0.13 2.98 11.20
C PRO A 117 -0.38 4.49 11.27
N ASP A 118 -1.42 4.89 12.00
CA ASP A 118 -1.76 6.30 12.26
C ASP A 118 -0.58 7.08 12.86
N THR A 119 0.20 6.41 13.71
CA THR A 119 1.37 7.01 14.37
C THR A 119 2.44 7.42 13.36
N SER A 120 2.66 6.62 12.31
CA SER A 120 3.70 6.89 11.30
C SER A 120 3.41 8.14 10.48
N LEU A 121 2.13 8.44 10.22
CA LEU A 121 1.73 9.71 9.60
C LEU A 121 2.13 10.91 10.47
N VAL A 122 1.94 10.81 11.79
CA VAL A 122 2.32 11.87 12.72
C VAL A 122 3.84 12.05 12.75
N LEU A 123 4.60 10.95 12.81
CA LEU A 123 6.07 11.00 12.79
C LEU A 123 6.61 11.61 11.49
N ALA A 124 6.03 11.22 10.35
CA ALA A 124 6.35 11.77 9.05
C ALA A 124 6.15 13.29 9.00
N GLU A 125 4.98 13.77 9.43
CA GLU A 125 4.67 15.20 9.42
C GLU A 125 5.49 16.00 10.44
N ILE A 126 5.93 15.41 11.56
CA ILE A 126 6.90 16.06 12.47
C ILE A 126 8.19 16.41 11.72
N VAL A 127 8.77 15.44 11.01
CA VAL A 127 10.05 15.63 10.31
C VAL A 127 9.88 16.56 9.12
N LEU A 128 8.87 16.32 8.28
CA LEU A 128 8.66 17.11 7.07
C LEU A 128 8.23 18.55 7.36
N SER A 129 7.50 18.80 8.46
CA SER A 129 7.19 20.18 8.88
C SER A 129 8.44 20.94 9.34
N ALA A 130 9.46 20.24 9.86
CA ALA A 130 10.74 20.87 10.17
C ALA A 130 11.54 21.18 8.89
N VAL A 131 11.50 20.30 7.89
CA VAL A 131 12.05 20.56 6.54
C VAL A 131 11.38 21.79 5.92
N ASP A 132 10.05 21.88 5.98
CA ASP A 132 9.30 23.02 5.45
C ASP A 132 9.75 24.35 6.10
N GLN A 133 9.96 24.33 7.42
CA GLN A 133 10.47 25.48 8.17
C GLN A 133 11.90 25.86 7.78
N ASP A 134 12.77 24.89 7.50
CA ASP A 134 14.14 25.13 7.05
C ASP A 134 14.16 25.79 5.66
N VAL A 135 13.28 25.34 4.76
CA VAL A 135 13.07 25.96 3.45
C VAL A 135 12.53 27.37 3.60
N LEU A 136 11.49 27.59 4.42
CA LEU A 136 10.91 28.92 4.67
C LEU A 136 11.93 29.92 5.24
N ARG A 137 12.82 29.46 6.13
CA ARG A 137 13.90 30.31 6.68
C ARG A 137 14.95 30.65 5.63
N SER A 138 15.29 29.70 4.76
CA SER A 138 16.33 29.88 3.74
C SER A 138 15.83 30.63 2.50
N ALA A 139 14.54 30.50 2.18
CA ALA A 139 13.86 31.10 1.04
C ALA A 139 12.53 31.73 1.49
N PRO A 140 12.56 32.88 2.21
CA PRO A 140 11.36 33.54 2.66
C PRO A 140 10.44 33.94 1.51
N GLY A 141 9.13 33.70 1.67
CA GLY A 141 8.12 34.04 0.66
C GLY A 141 7.92 33.00 -0.44
N THR A 142 8.69 31.88 -0.44
CA THR A 142 8.44 30.75 -1.32
C THR A 142 7.00 30.25 -1.13
N ARG A 143 6.28 30.09 -2.25
CA ARG A 143 4.96 29.47 -2.26
C ARG A 143 5.14 28.01 -2.63
N ALA A 144 4.66 27.13 -1.76
CA ALA A 144 4.76 25.69 -1.95
C ALA A 144 3.53 24.97 -1.40
N CYS A 145 3.31 23.76 -1.92
CA CYS A 145 2.41 22.78 -1.34
C CYS A 145 3.12 21.43 -1.21
N ARG A 146 2.77 20.69 -0.17
CA ARG A 146 3.31 19.37 0.12
C ARG A 146 2.22 18.41 0.59
N GLN A 147 2.18 17.22 0.00
CA GLN A 147 1.39 16.10 0.50
C GLN A 147 2.35 14.95 0.82
N ILE A 148 2.61 14.73 2.11
CA ILE A 148 3.65 13.80 2.58
C ILE A 148 4.98 14.12 1.88
N ASP A 149 5.46 13.25 1.00
CA ASP A 149 6.74 13.34 0.28
C ASP A 149 6.65 14.11 -1.05
N ASP A 150 5.46 14.26 -1.63
CA ASP A 150 5.24 15.02 -2.86
C ASP A 150 5.28 16.54 -2.59
N ILE A 151 6.21 17.24 -3.22
CA ILE A 151 6.46 18.68 -3.01
C ILE A 151 6.38 19.45 -4.34
N GLU A 152 5.65 20.56 -4.38
CA GLU A 152 5.71 21.56 -5.46
C GLU A 152 5.98 22.97 -4.93
N MET A 153 6.91 23.70 -5.56
CA MET A 153 7.28 25.06 -5.19
C MET A 153 7.35 25.98 -6.42
N SER A 154 6.74 27.16 -6.36
CA SER A 154 6.78 28.14 -7.46
C SER A 154 8.09 28.93 -7.49
N SER A 155 8.59 29.25 -8.67
CA SER A 155 9.80 30.04 -8.88
C SER A 155 9.66 31.03 -10.05
N PRO A 156 10.16 32.28 -9.93
CA PRO A 156 10.04 33.30 -10.96
C PRO A 156 10.88 33.01 -12.21
N ASP A 157 11.97 32.25 -12.09
CA ASP A 157 12.87 31.91 -13.18
C ASP A 157 13.53 30.54 -12.95
N ARG A 158 14.20 30.03 -14.00
CA ARG A 158 14.87 28.72 -13.99
C ARG A 158 16.02 28.66 -12.98
N SER A 159 16.81 29.72 -12.85
CA SER A 159 17.96 29.77 -11.94
C SER A 159 17.52 29.79 -10.48
N SER A 160 16.50 30.59 -10.15
CA SER A 160 15.84 30.58 -8.84
C SER A 160 15.27 29.21 -8.50
N ALA A 161 14.75 28.47 -9.49
CA ALA A 161 14.20 27.14 -9.29
C ALA A 161 15.30 26.12 -8.97
N GLU A 162 16.45 26.19 -9.64
CA GLU A 162 17.62 25.33 -9.33
C GLU A 162 18.21 25.62 -7.96
N TRP A 163 18.31 26.91 -7.63
CA TRP A 163 18.74 27.32 -6.30
C TRP A 163 17.79 26.79 -5.21
N LEU A 164 16.47 26.91 -5.43
CA LEU A 164 15.46 26.43 -4.50
C LEU A 164 15.49 24.91 -4.35
N LEU A 165 15.77 24.17 -5.43
CA LEU A 165 16.01 22.73 -5.37
C LEU A 165 17.20 22.38 -4.46
N GLY A 166 18.29 23.16 -4.57
CA GLY A 166 19.45 23.03 -3.68
C GLY A 166 19.13 23.35 -2.22
N VAL A 167 18.28 24.36 -1.96
CA VAL A 167 17.76 24.67 -0.60
C VAL A 167 16.96 23.50 -0.04
N LEU A 168 16.04 22.94 -0.82
CA LEU A 168 15.23 21.80 -0.41
C LEU A 168 16.09 20.57 -0.13
N GLN A 169 17.05 20.25 -1.01
CA GLN A 169 17.96 19.12 -0.80
C GLN A 169 18.77 19.27 0.51
N ARG A 170 19.34 20.46 0.78
CA ARG A 170 20.07 20.71 2.04
C ARG A 170 19.17 20.59 3.27
N SER A 171 17.93 21.07 3.17
CA SER A 171 16.93 21.00 4.24
C SER A 171 16.59 19.54 4.56
N LEU A 172 16.32 18.71 3.54
CA LEU A 172 16.11 17.27 3.70
C LEU A 172 17.32 16.54 4.30
N THR A 173 18.53 16.85 3.82
CA THR A 173 19.77 16.23 4.32
C THR A 173 20.01 16.52 5.80
N THR A 174 19.49 17.61 6.35
CA THR A 174 19.55 17.87 7.80
C THR A 174 18.89 16.74 8.63
N TYR A 175 17.89 16.08 8.06
CA TYR A 175 17.13 14.97 8.66
C TYR A 175 17.44 13.62 8.02
N GLU A 176 18.58 13.49 7.32
CA GLU A 176 19.02 12.28 6.62
C GLU A 176 18.08 11.82 5.48
N LEU A 177 17.30 12.75 4.92
CA LEU A 177 16.43 12.51 3.78
C LEU A 177 17.07 12.98 2.46
N SER A 178 16.59 12.46 1.34
CA SER A 178 17.09 12.80 0.00
C SER A 178 15.98 12.93 -1.04
N LEU A 179 16.17 13.79 -2.03
CA LEU A 179 15.23 13.92 -3.15
C LEU A 179 15.30 12.68 -4.04
N ASN A 180 14.15 12.29 -4.59
CA ASN A 180 14.05 11.25 -5.59
C ASN A 180 14.47 11.81 -6.95
N PRO A 181 15.64 11.42 -7.52
CA PRO A 181 16.14 12.02 -8.75
C PRO A 181 15.26 11.73 -9.96
N LYS A 182 14.49 10.63 -9.96
CA LYS A 182 13.61 10.27 -11.07
C LYS A 182 12.35 11.14 -11.13
N LYS A 183 11.85 11.57 -9.96
CA LYS A 183 10.63 12.37 -9.84
C LYS A 183 10.89 13.87 -9.72
N THR A 184 12.14 14.25 -9.47
CA THR A 184 12.57 15.64 -9.29
C THR A 184 12.82 16.33 -10.62
N LYS A 185 12.14 17.46 -10.85
CA LYS A 185 12.29 18.24 -12.08
C LYS A 185 11.90 19.70 -11.88
N VAL A 186 12.49 20.57 -12.70
CA VAL A 186 12.03 21.95 -12.89
C VAL A 186 11.17 21.99 -14.15
N ILE A 187 9.96 22.53 -14.01
CA ILE A 187 8.93 22.54 -15.04
C ILE A 187 8.62 23.99 -15.40
N GLU A 188 8.79 24.34 -16.68
CA GLU A 188 8.34 25.62 -17.23
C GLU A 188 6.83 25.60 -17.46
N GLN A 189 6.15 26.70 -17.13
CA GLN A 189 4.71 26.88 -17.26
C GLN A 189 4.37 27.74 -18.49
N PRO A 190 3.19 27.52 -19.12
CA PRO A 190 2.17 26.54 -18.76
C PRO A 190 2.56 25.12 -19.14
N SER A 191 2.31 24.16 -18.24
CA SER A 191 2.51 22.73 -18.46
C SER A 191 1.22 21.93 -18.23
N PRO A 192 1.05 20.76 -18.89
CA PRO A 192 -0.05 19.87 -18.56
C PRO A 192 -0.02 19.42 -17.09
N PHE A 193 -1.19 19.34 -16.46
CA PHE A 193 -1.33 18.88 -15.07
C PHE A 193 -1.10 17.39 -14.91
N ALA A 194 -1.60 16.62 -15.87
CA ALA A 194 -1.50 15.16 -15.90
C ALA A 194 -0.83 14.72 -17.21
N GLU A 195 -0.31 13.50 -17.20
CA GLU A 195 0.23 12.88 -18.40
C GLU A 195 -0.89 12.67 -19.44
N PRO A 196 -0.61 12.85 -20.73
CA PRO A 196 -1.65 12.81 -21.78
C PRO A 196 -2.47 11.53 -21.78
N TRP A 197 -1.86 10.40 -21.43
CA TRP A 197 -2.52 9.11 -21.38
C TRP A 197 -3.64 9.05 -20.35
N ILE A 198 -3.51 9.73 -19.20
CA ILE A 198 -4.56 9.76 -18.16
C ILE A 198 -5.84 10.31 -18.78
N HIS A 199 -5.73 11.38 -19.57
CA HIS A 199 -6.87 11.96 -20.27
C HIS A 199 -7.44 11.04 -21.34
N ALA A 200 -6.59 10.32 -22.09
CA ALA A 200 -7.02 9.37 -23.10
C ALA A 200 -7.87 8.24 -22.50
N LEU A 201 -7.38 7.57 -21.45
CA LEU A 201 -8.13 6.53 -20.75
C LEU A 201 -9.36 7.09 -20.03
N ARG A 202 -9.27 8.29 -19.45
CA ARG A 202 -10.40 8.92 -18.74
C ARG A 202 -11.55 9.31 -19.66
N ARG A 203 -11.25 9.71 -20.89
CA ARG A 203 -12.27 10.11 -21.89
C ARG A 203 -12.90 8.95 -22.62
N PHE A 204 -12.27 7.77 -22.62
CA PHE A 204 -12.84 6.59 -23.25
C PHE A 204 -14.26 6.30 -22.73
N ARG A 205 -15.21 6.11 -23.64
CA ARG A 205 -16.62 5.86 -23.34
C ARG A 205 -17.00 4.45 -23.77
N PHE A 206 -17.63 3.71 -22.87
CA PHE A 206 -18.24 2.42 -23.17
C PHE A 206 -19.70 2.64 -23.56
N ARG A 207 -20.07 2.24 -24.77
CA ARG A 207 -21.45 2.32 -25.26
C ARG A 207 -22.29 1.21 -24.64
N ARG A 208 -23.61 1.46 -24.61
CA ARG A 208 -24.61 0.47 -24.18
C ARG A 208 -24.90 -0.50 -25.32
N GLY A 209 -25.23 -1.74 -24.97
CA GLY A 209 -25.55 -2.82 -25.91
C GLY A 209 -24.39 -3.79 -26.11
N ALA A 210 -24.69 -5.09 -26.04
CA ALA A 210 -23.74 -6.19 -26.10
C ALA A 210 -22.72 -6.06 -27.25
N SER A 211 -23.21 -5.88 -28.48
CA SER A 211 -22.35 -5.81 -29.68
C SER A 211 -21.41 -4.60 -29.66
N SER A 212 -21.89 -3.42 -29.28
CA SER A 212 -21.05 -2.21 -29.24
C SER A 212 -20.04 -2.28 -28.11
N GLN A 213 -20.46 -2.78 -26.94
CA GLN A 213 -19.58 -2.94 -25.79
C GLN A 213 -18.43 -3.91 -26.09
N LYS A 214 -18.67 -4.99 -26.84
CA LYS A 214 -17.60 -5.92 -27.27
C LYS A 214 -16.43 -5.18 -27.93
N PHE A 215 -16.72 -4.32 -28.91
CA PHE A 215 -15.69 -3.55 -29.61
C PHE A 215 -15.06 -2.49 -28.70
N ASP A 216 -15.84 -1.88 -27.81
CA ASP A 216 -15.34 -0.87 -26.88
C ASP A 216 -14.38 -1.49 -25.84
N LEU A 217 -14.67 -2.68 -25.32
CA LEU A 217 -13.78 -3.40 -24.40
C LEU A 217 -12.45 -3.73 -25.11
N LEU A 218 -12.51 -4.31 -26.31
CA LEU A 218 -11.30 -4.63 -27.07
C LEU A 218 -10.46 -3.39 -27.39
N ALA A 219 -11.11 -2.30 -27.83
CA ALA A 219 -10.42 -1.05 -28.12
C ALA A 219 -9.83 -0.41 -26.86
N PHE A 220 -10.52 -0.47 -25.72
CA PHE A 220 -10.00 0.02 -24.45
C PHE A 220 -8.79 -0.80 -23.99
N TYR A 221 -8.83 -2.12 -24.11
CA TYR A 221 -7.71 -2.98 -23.70
C TYR A 221 -6.48 -2.79 -24.58
N ASP A 222 -6.67 -2.68 -25.89
CA ASP A 222 -5.57 -2.32 -26.81
C ASP A 222 -4.97 -0.95 -26.46
N LEU A 223 -5.81 0.05 -26.15
CA LEU A 223 -5.35 1.34 -25.67
C LEU A 223 -4.53 1.21 -24.38
N VAL A 224 -5.02 0.47 -23.37
CA VAL A 224 -4.31 0.24 -22.11
C VAL A 224 -2.94 -0.37 -22.36
N LEU A 225 -2.85 -1.44 -23.15
CA LEU A 225 -1.60 -2.17 -23.39
C LEU A 225 -0.59 -1.34 -24.17
N ARG A 226 -1.03 -0.60 -25.19
CA ARG A 226 -0.15 0.32 -25.94
C ARG A 226 0.37 1.43 -25.05
N THR A 227 -0.51 2.03 -24.25
CA THR A 227 -0.15 3.08 -23.32
C THR A 227 0.79 2.57 -22.23
N ALA A 228 0.58 1.36 -21.69
CA ALA A 228 1.48 0.76 -20.71
C ALA A 228 2.89 0.54 -21.28
N ALA A 229 3.00 0.19 -22.58
CA ALA A 229 4.28 0.07 -23.25
C ALA A 229 4.98 1.42 -23.49
N GLU A 230 4.20 2.49 -23.74
CA GLU A 230 4.72 3.86 -23.92
C GLU A 230 5.11 4.52 -22.58
N TYR A 231 4.37 4.22 -21.50
CA TYR A 231 4.53 4.78 -20.15
C TYR A 231 4.74 3.66 -19.11
N PRO A 232 5.89 2.97 -19.12
CA PRO A 232 6.13 1.82 -18.24
C PRO A 232 6.08 2.17 -16.74
N ASP A 233 6.45 3.40 -16.36
CA ASP A 233 6.40 3.88 -14.99
C ASP A 233 5.04 4.52 -14.60
N GLY A 234 4.07 4.58 -15.52
CA GLY A 234 2.82 5.32 -15.36
C GLY A 234 1.71 4.60 -14.57
N ALA A 235 1.94 3.35 -14.14
CA ALA A 235 0.92 2.51 -13.50
C ALA A 235 -0.40 2.43 -14.31
N VAL A 236 -0.26 2.36 -15.65
CA VAL A 236 -1.37 2.45 -16.61
C VAL A 236 -2.38 1.31 -16.43
N VAL A 237 -1.89 0.09 -16.22
CA VAL A 237 -2.75 -1.09 -16.04
C VAL A 237 -3.53 -0.96 -14.73
N LYS A 238 -2.88 -0.55 -13.64
CA LYS A 238 -3.55 -0.26 -12.36
C LYS A 238 -4.62 0.82 -12.49
N TYR A 239 -4.34 1.92 -13.19
CA TYR A 239 -5.34 2.96 -13.45
C TYR A 239 -6.53 2.40 -14.25
N SER A 240 -6.28 1.53 -15.23
CA SER A 240 -7.33 0.90 -16.02
C SER A 240 -8.26 0.02 -15.18
N MET A 241 -7.76 -0.69 -14.15
CA MET A 241 -8.58 -1.46 -13.22
C MET A 241 -9.59 -0.58 -12.49
N SER A 242 -9.14 0.58 -12.01
CA SER A 242 -10.01 1.56 -11.35
C SER A 242 -11.07 2.13 -12.31
N ARG A 243 -10.71 2.32 -13.58
CA ARG A 243 -11.63 2.78 -14.64
C ARG A 243 -12.67 1.74 -15.03
N LEU A 244 -12.32 0.47 -14.99
CA LEU A 244 -13.21 -0.65 -15.32
C LEU A 244 -14.13 -1.01 -14.16
N ARG A 245 -13.72 -0.74 -12.91
CA ARG A 245 -14.53 -1.02 -11.72
C ARG A 245 -15.98 -0.55 -11.85
N PRO A 246 -16.33 0.70 -12.18
CA PRO A 246 -17.75 1.10 -12.29
C PRO A 246 -18.46 0.58 -13.54
N ILE A 247 -17.76 -0.02 -14.50
CA ILE A 247 -18.33 -0.44 -15.78
C ILE A 247 -19.11 -1.74 -15.60
N ARG A 248 -20.34 -1.75 -16.15
CA ARG A 248 -21.18 -2.93 -16.26
C ARG A 248 -20.77 -3.73 -17.48
N ILE A 249 -20.48 -5.01 -17.28
CA ILE A 249 -20.13 -5.92 -18.36
C ILE A 249 -21.37 -6.75 -18.70
N ASP A 250 -21.77 -6.71 -19.97
CA ASP A 250 -22.83 -7.56 -20.50
C ASP A 250 -22.40 -9.03 -20.39
N PRO A 251 -23.28 -9.96 -19.95
CA PRO A 251 -22.95 -11.38 -19.85
C PRO A 251 -22.30 -11.97 -21.11
N SER A 252 -22.71 -11.52 -22.31
CA SER A 252 -22.12 -12.03 -23.57
C SER A 252 -20.66 -11.62 -23.77
N ASN A 253 -20.21 -10.58 -23.06
CA ASN A 253 -18.87 -10.02 -23.16
C ASN A 253 -17.99 -10.37 -21.95
N TRP A 254 -18.53 -11.11 -20.97
CA TRP A 254 -17.85 -11.48 -19.74
C TRP A 254 -16.46 -12.09 -20.00
N GLN A 255 -16.38 -13.10 -20.87
CA GLN A 255 -15.13 -13.79 -21.17
C GLN A 255 -14.04 -12.85 -21.72
N ILE A 256 -14.43 -11.79 -22.43
CA ILE A 256 -13.47 -10.80 -22.95
C ILE A 256 -12.87 -10.00 -21.79
N HIS A 257 -13.71 -9.60 -20.83
CA HIS A 257 -13.27 -8.88 -19.64
C HIS A 257 -12.44 -9.76 -18.70
N GLU A 258 -12.88 -10.99 -18.44
CA GLU A 258 -12.14 -11.96 -17.63
C GLU A 258 -10.72 -12.20 -18.17
N ARG A 259 -10.59 -12.43 -19.49
CA ARG A 259 -9.28 -12.61 -20.14
C ARG A 259 -8.37 -11.40 -20.00
N PHE A 260 -8.93 -10.20 -20.03
CA PHE A 260 -8.16 -8.99 -19.80
C PHE A 260 -7.69 -8.88 -18.34
N LEU A 261 -8.51 -9.24 -17.35
CA LEU A 261 -8.08 -9.29 -15.95
C LEU A 261 -6.91 -10.28 -15.77
N HIS A 262 -7.00 -11.46 -16.39
CA HIS A 262 -5.91 -12.44 -16.40
C HIS A 262 -4.62 -11.87 -17.01
N GLN A 263 -4.73 -11.21 -18.17
CA GLN A 263 -3.58 -10.60 -18.83
C GLN A 263 -2.99 -9.45 -18.01
N ALA A 264 -3.82 -8.63 -17.37
CA ALA A 264 -3.39 -7.54 -16.51
C ALA A 264 -2.56 -8.06 -15.33
N VAL A 265 -3.00 -9.13 -14.66
CA VAL A 265 -2.27 -9.78 -13.58
C VAL A 265 -0.94 -10.36 -14.06
N LEU A 266 -0.91 -11.00 -15.24
CA LEU A 266 0.33 -11.52 -15.83
C LEU A 266 1.34 -10.42 -16.19
N ALA A 267 0.87 -9.25 -16.61
CA ALA A 267 1.70 -8.12 -16.99
C ALA A 267 2.20 -7.34 -15.76
N GLU A 268 1.33 -7.07 -14.80
CA GLU A 268 1.61 -6.28 -13.60
C GLU A 268 1.01 -6.98 -12.36
N PRO A 269 1.77 -7.87 -11.68
CA PRO A 269 1.26 -8.65 -10.54
C PRO A 269 0.65 -7.81 -9.42
N GLY A 270 1.12 -6.57 -9.25
CA GLY A 270 0.59 -5.62 -8.28
C GLY A 270 -0.87 -5.21 -8.49
N VAL A 271 -1.50 -5.55 -9.62
CA VAL A 271 -2.95 -5.32 -9.87
C VAL A 271 -3.84 -6.50 -9.49
N MET A 272 -3.24 -7.59 -8.99
CA MET A 272 -3.96 -8.78 -8.57
C MET A 272 -5.09 -8.50 -7.57
N PRO A 273 -4.90 -7.67 -6.52
CA PRO A 273 -5.99 -7.37 -5.58
C PRO A 273 -7.23 -6.77 -6.27
N GLU A 274 -7.02 -5.81 -7.18
CA GLU A 274 -8.09 -5.16 -7.95
C GLU A 274 -8.74 -6.11 -8.97
N ALA A 275 -7.96 -7.00 -9.58
CA ALA A 275 -8.47 -8.00 -10.51
C ALA A 275 -9.33 -9.05 -9.78
N LEU A 276 -8.84 -9.61 -8.66
CA LEU A 276 -9.59 -10.59 -7.85
C LEU A 276 -10.86 -9.97 -7.27
N SER A 277 -10.82 -8.72 -6.81
CA SER A 277 -12.01 -8.00 -6.34
C SER A 277 -13.10 -7.92 -7.43
N GLN A 278 -12.71 -7.70 -8.68
CA GLN A 278 -13.65 -7.70 -9.80
C GLN A 278 -14.16 -9.10 -10.11
N LEU A 279 -13.32 -10.13 -10.11
CA LEU A 279 -13.74 -11.53 -10.31
C LEU A 279 -14.77 -11.97 -9.26
N ILE A 280 -14.53 -11.69 -7.98
CA ILE A 280 -15.47 -11.98 -6.88
C ILE A 280 -16.80 -11.26 -7.11
N ARG A 281 -16.74 -9.98 -7.48
CA ARG A 281 -17.95 -9.19 -7.75
C ARG A 281 -18.76 -9.78 -8.90
N PHE A 282 -18.12 -10.13 -10.01
CA PHE A 282 -18.83 -10.66 -11.18
C PHE A 282 -19.33 -12.09 -10.95
N GLN A 283 -18.61 -12.90 -10.19
CA GLN A 283 -19.12 -14.18 -9.70
C GLN A 283 -20.38 -13.99 -8.85
N ALA A 284 -20.39 -12.97 -7.98
CA ALA A 284 -21.58 -12.58 -7.21
C ALA A 284 -22.76 -12.08 -8.05
N LEU A 285 -22.50 -11.60 -9.27
CA LEU A 285 -23.51 -11.24 -10.25
C LEU A 285 -23.99 -12.43 -11.11
N GLY A 286 -23.49 -13.65 -10.83
CA GLY A 286 -23.85 -14.86 -11.57
C GLY A 286 -23.01 -15.13 -12.82
N MET A 287 -21.90 -14.41 -13.03
CA MET A 287 -20.97 -14.71 -14.11
C MET A 287 -20.18 -15.99 -13.79
N VAL A 288 -20.07 -16.89 -14.78
CA VAL A 288 -19.30 -18.13 -14.65
C VAL A 288 -17.82 -17.82 -14.91
N LEU A 289 -16.97 -18.11 -13.93
CA LEU A 289 -15.53 -17.94 -14.05
C LEU A 289 -14.90 -19.12 -14.80
N ASP A 290 -13.91 -18.84 -15.64
CA ASP A 290 -12.99 -19.83 -16.17
C ASP A 290 -11.93 -20.15 -15.11
N THR A 291 -12.31 -21.01 -14.16
CA THR A 291 -11.45 -21.40 -13.04
C THR A 291 -10.18 -22.12 -13.47
N ALA A 292 -10.18 -22.78 -14.64
CA ALA A 292 -9.00 -23.44 -15.19
C ALA A 292 -7.97 -22.41 -15.69
N ALA A 293 -8.43 -21.39 -16.42
CA ALA A 293 -7.58 -20.28 -16.84
C ALA A 293 -7.06 -19.48 -15.63
N LEU A 294 -7.92 -19.20 -14.65
CA LEU A 294 -7.52 -18.52 -13.41
C LEU A 294 -6.46 -19.33 -12.65
N SER A 295 -6.65 -20.64 -12.47
CA SER A 295 -5.65 -21.52 -11.84
C SER A 295 -4.31 -21.45 -12.55
N THR A 296 -4.30 -21.46 -13.89
CA THR A 296 -3.08 -21.33 -14.69
C THR A 296 -2.39 -19.99 -14.45
N VAL A 297 -3.14 -18.89 -14.35
CA VAL A 297 -2.58 -17.56 -14.09
C VAL A 297 -1.97 -17.50 -12.69
N ILE A 298 -2.69 -17.96 -11.67
CA ILE A 298 -2.26 -17.96 -10.28
C ILE A 298 -1.00 -18.82 -10.08
N GLU A 299 -0.97 -20.04 -10.63
CA GLU A 299 0.22 -20.90 -10.53
C GLU A 299 1.44 -20.29 -11.22
N ARG A 300 1.26 -19.66 -12.39
CA ARG A 300 2.36 -18.96 -13.06
C ARG A 300 2.92 -17.81 -12.22
N GLN A 301 2.06 -17.11 -11.48
CA GLN A 301 2.50 -16.06 -10.56
C GLN A 301 3.33 -16.66 -9.43
N ILE A 302 2.84 -17.72 -8.78
CA ILE A 302 3.57 -18.38 -7.69
C ILE A 302 4.94 -18.87 -8.16
N VAL A 303 4.99 -19.66 -9.23
CA VAL A 303 6.24 -20.25 -9.74
C VAL A 303 7.24 -19.18 -10.18
N ARG A 304 6.77 -18.06 -10.73
CA ARG A 304 7.65 -16.96 -11.16
C ARG A 304 8.13 -16.12 -9.98
N HIS A 305 7.27 -15.79 -9.03
CA HIS A 305 7.52 -14.78 -8.00
C HIS A 305 8.12 -15.36 -6.71
N ALA A 306 7.84 -16.63 -6.38
CA ALA A 306 8.37 -17.25 -5.17
C ALA A 306 9.91 -17.34 -5.14
N PRO A 307 10.61 -17.78 -6.20
CA PRO A 307 12.08 -17.82 -6.20
C PRO A 307 12.76 -16.44 -6.12
N GLN A 308 12.01 -15.36 -6.41
CA GLN A 308 12.50 -13.99 -6.35
C GLN A 308 12.28 -13.35 -4.97
N GLY A 309 11.66 -14.05 -4.02
CA GLY A 309 11.34 -13.50 -2.70
C GLY A 309 10.21 -12.46 -2.72
N HIS A 310 9.37 -12.44 -3.75
CA HIS A 310 8.27 -11.50 -3.88
C HIS A 310 7.05 -11.94 -3.03
N GLY A 311 7.20 -11.90 -1.70
CA GLY A 311 6.21 -12.38 -0.72
C GLY A 311 4.79 -11.88 -0.94
N ASN A 312 4.61 -10.58 -1.18
CA ASN A 312 3.29 -9.98 -1.42
C ASN A 312 2.56 -10.57 -2.64
N ASP A 313 3.26 -10.77 -3.76
CA ASP A 313 2.64 -11.30 -4.99
C ASP A 313 2.21 -12.77 -4.80
N VAL A 314 3.06 -13.55 -4.13
CA VAL A 314 2.77 -14.97 -3.82
C VAL A 314 1.64 -15.07 -2.80
N ALA A 315 1.60 -14.20 -1.79
CA ALA A 315 0.52 -14.16 -0.81
C ALA A 315 -0.83 -13.87 -1.48
N TRP A 316 -0.92 -12.91 -2.40
CA TRP A 316 -2.16 -12.66 -3.15
C TRP A 316 -2.55 -13.82 -4.05
N ALA A 317 -1.57 -14.50 -4.65
CA ALA A 317 -1.82 -15.68 -5.47
C ALA A 317 -2.37 -16.86 -4.62
N LEU A 318 -1.78 -17.13 -3.46
CA LEU A 318 -2.27 -18.13 -2.51
C LEU A 318 -3.64 -17.76 -1.91
N TRP A 319 -3.86 -16.48 -1.63
CA TRP A 319 -5.17 -16.00 -1.22
C TRP A 319 -6.22 -16.24 -2.31
N ALA A 320 -5.89 -16.04 -3.59
CA ALA A 320 -6.78 -16.37 -4.71
C ALA A 320 -7.09 -17.86 -4.75
N THR A 321 -6.09 -18.73 -4.55
CA THR A 321 -6.27 -20.17 -4.43
C THR A 321 -7.34 -20.52 -3.40
N LEU A 322 -7.24 -19.94 -2.20
CA LEU A 322 -8.20 -20.14 -1.11
C LEU A 322 -9.58 -19.58 -1.45
N ALA A 323 -9.65 -18.32 -1.88
CA ALA A 323 -10.90 -17.61 -2.14
C ALA A 323 -11.73 -18.28 -3.25
N PHE A 324 -11.07 -18.81 -4.29
CA PHE A 324 -11.74 -19.46 -5.42
C PHE A 324 -11.74 -20.99 -5.33
N GLY A 325 -11.12 -21.58 -4.30
CA GLY A 325 -11.03 -23.03 -4.13
C GLY A 325 -10.24 -23.73 -5.24
N LEU A 326 -9.19 -23.09 -5.74
CA LEU A 326 -8.31 -23.62 -6.78
C LEU A 326 -7.39 -24.68 -6.17
N ARG A 327 -7.08 -25.75 -6.90
CA ARG A 327 -6.10 -26.75 -6.46
C ARG A 327 -4.74 -26.41 -7.06
N LEU A 328 -3.71 -26.34 -6.22
CA LEU A 328 -2.35 -26.10 -6.67
C LEU A 328 -1.72 -27.38 -7.21
N SER A 329 -0.86 -27.20 -8.21
CA SER A 329 0.10 -28.19 -8.67
C SER A 329 1.23 -28.42 -7.66
N VAL A 330 1.96 -29.53 -7.85
CA VAL A 330 3.17 -29.84 -7.07
C VAL A 330 4.20 -28.73 -7.23
N ASP A 331 4.46 -28.30 -8.46
CA ASP A 331 5.45 -27.26 -8.77
C ASP A 331 5.15 -25.93 -8.07
N ALA A 332 3.90 -25.46 -8.11
CA ALA A 332 3.50 -24.23 -7.44
C ALA A 332 3.59 -24.36 -5.90
N THR A 333 3.19 -25.52 -5.36
CA THR A 333 3.26 -25.79 -3.92
C THR A 333 4.72 -25.79 -3.44
N ASP A 334 5.62 -26.47 -4.15
CA ASP A 334 7.03 -26.53 -3.79
C ASP A 334 7.71 -25.17 -3.92
N ALA A 335 7.42 -24.40 -4.98
CA ALA A 335 7.96 -23.06 -5.14
C ALA A 335 7.60 -22.15 -3.96
N ALA A 336 6.32 -22.11 -3.57
CA ALA A 336 5.88 -21.31 -2.44
C ALA A 336 6.42 -21.82 -1.10
N ARG A 337 6.52 -23.15 -0.91
CA ARG A 337 7.01 -23.78 0.33
C ARG A 337 8.47 -23.42 0.64
N THR A 338 9.29 -23.16 -0.37
CA THR A 338 10.70 -22.78 -0.19
C THR A 338 10.91 -21.34 0.26
N MET A 339 9.86 -20.54 0.37
CA MET A 339 9.96 -19.17 0.84
C MET A 339 10.09 -19.11 2.36
N ASP A 340 11.01 -18.25 2.82
CA ASP A 340 11.16 -17.88 4.23
C ASP A 340 10.23 -16.69 4.55
N ASP A 341 8.93 -16.88 4.36
CA ASP A 341 7.92 -15.83 4.49
C ASP A 341 6.72 -16.32 5.31
N SER A 342 6.48 -15.65 6.45
CA SER A 342 5.47 -16.07 7.41
C SER A 342 4.05 -16.01 6.86
N VAL A 343 3.74 -15.08 5.96
CA VAL A 343 2.41 -14.91 5.36
C VAL A 343 2.17 -15.99 4.32
N VAL A 344 3.17 -16.28 3.49
CA VAL A 344 3.13 -17.37 2.50
C VAL A 344 2.97 -18.72 3.21
N ALA A 345 3.75 -18.98 4.27
CA ALA A 345 3.63 -20.19 5.06
C ALA A 345 2.23 -20.34 5.67
N MET A 346 1.69 -19.27 6.27
CA MET A 346 0.33 -19.27 6.82
C MET A 346 -0.75 -19.60 5.78
N LEU A 347 -0.69 -18.99 4.59
CA LEU A 347 -1.67 -19.22 3.53
C LEU A 347 -1.56 -20.63 2.94
N LEU A 348 -0.34 -21.19 2.85
CA LEU A 348 -0.15 -22.59 2.45
C LEU A 348 -0.72 -23.58 3.48
N LEU A 349 -0.57 -23.30 4.78
CA LEU A 349 -1.18 -24.12 5.83
C LEU A 349 -2.71 -24.06 5.80
N ASP A 350 -3.30 -22.89 5.52
CA ASP A 350 -4.74 -22.78 5.29
C ASP A 350 -5.15 -23.61 4.04
N ALA A 351 -4.37 -23.53 2.96
CA ALA A 351 -4.65 -24.29 1.74
C ALA A 351 -4.56 -25.81 1.97
N GLU A 352 -3.61 -26.25 2.81
CA GLU A 352 -3.50 -27.63 3.30
C GLU A 352 -4.77 -28.04 4.06
N ALA A 353 -5.18 -27.25 5.06
CA ALA A 353 -6.37 -27.49 5.87
C ALA A 353 -7.66 -27.55 5.04
N GLN A 354 -7.71 -26.80 3.93
CA GLN A 354 -8.83 -26.79 2.98
C GLN A 354 -8.69 -27.82 1.84
N CYS A 355 -7.70 -28.72 1.88
CA CYS A 355 -7.44 -29.76 0.88
C CYS A 355 -7.25 -29.22 -0.55
N LEU A 356 -6.60 -28.07 -0.68
CA LEU A 356 -6.28 -27.41 -1.96
C LEU A 356 -4.86 -27.70 -2.46
N LEU A 357 -4.07 -28.46 -1.71
CA LEU A 357 -2.73 -28.89 -2.06
C LEU A 357 -2.74 -30.32 -2.66
N PRO A 358 -1.72 -30.69 -3.46
CA PRO A 358 -1.62 -32.03 -4.05
C PRO A 358 -1.32 -33.12 -3.01
N GLY A 359 -0.78 -32.75 -1.85
CA GLY A 359 -0.49 -33.61 -0.72
C GLY A 359 -0.20 -32.79 0.54
N PRO A 360 -0.03 -33.45 1.70
CA PRO A 360 0.32 -32.76 2.93
C PRO A 360 1.73 -32.16 2.81
N ILE A 361 1.88 -30.97 3.38
CA ILE A 361 3.18 -30.34 3.57
C ILE A 361 3.94 -31.16 4.63
N PRO A 362 5.20 -31.53 4.38
CA PRO A 362 5.99 -32.31 5.34
C PRO A 362 6.02 -31.65 6.73
N PRO A 363 5.89 -32.42 7.83
CA PRO A 363 5.93 -31.85 9.18
C PRO A 363 7.23 -31.10 9.52
N THR A 364 8.33 -31.43 8.82
CA THR A 364 9.62 -30.76 8.94
C THR A 364 9.66 -29.39 8.25
N ALA A 365 8.73 -29.10 7.34
CA ALA A 365 8.65 -27.78 6.71
C ALA A 365 8.23 -26.75 7.77
N TRP A 366 9.04 -25.70 7.90
CA TRP A 366 8.87 -24.63 8.90
C TRP A 366 8.92 -25.11 10.35
N GLU A 367 9.47 -26.30 10.62
CA GLU A 367 9.65 -26.76 12.01
C GLU A 367 10.49 -25.76 12.80
N ASP A 368 11.49 -25.15 12.17
CA ASP A 368 12.33 -24.11 12.77
C ASP A 368 11.55 -22.85 13.16
N PHE A 369 10.41 -22.56 12.51
CA PHE A 369 9.55 -21.43 12.85
C PHE A 369 8.75 -21.68 14.14
N MET A 370 8.58 -22.93 14.54
CA MET A 370 7.72 -23.33 15.66
C MET A 370 8.47 -23.36 16.99
N ALA A 371 9.19 -22.28 17.33
CA ALA A 371 10.01 -22.14 18.53
C ALA A 371 9.69 -20.85 19.30
N THR A 372 9.97 -20.82 20.62
CA THR A 372 9.70 -19.63 21.46
C THR A 372 10.48 -18.39 21.00
N SER A 373 11.68 -18.57 20.44
CA SER A 373 12.48 -17.46 19.89
C SER A 373 11.80 -16.78 18.71
N GLU A 374 11.08 -17.55 17.88
CA GLU A 374 10.43 -17.06 16.67
C GLU A 374 9.20 -16.22 16.95
N LEU A 375 8.62 -16.33 18.15
CA LEU A 375 7.53 -15.45 18.58
C LEU A 375 7.95 -13.97 18.60
N TYR A 376 9.25 -13.66 18.64
CA TYR A 376 9.78 -12.31 18.51
C TYR A 376 10.63 -12.12 17.25
N GLY A 377 10.66 -13.11 16.37
CA GLY A 377 11.41 -13.10 15.12
C GLY A 377 10.52 -12.75 13.92
N GLU A 378 11.09 -12.85 12.73
CA GLU A 378 10.40 -12.55 11.46
C GLU A 378 9.22 -13.51 11.20
N GLN A 379 9.29 -14.74 11.76
CA GLN A 379 8.30 -15.79 11.57
C GLN A 379 7.25 -15.86 12.69
N TRP A 380 7.11 -14.80 13.49
CA TRP A 380 6.20 -14.77 14.65
C TRP A 380 4.75 -15.11 14.28
N LEU A 381 4.29 -14.65 13.12
CA LEU A 381 2.89 -14.79 12.70
C LEU A 381 2.54 -16.27 12.50
N VAL A 382 3.35 -17.01 11.75
CA VAL A 382 3.13 -18.44 11.51
C VAL A 382 3.41 -19.25 12.77
N SER A 383 4.45 -18.91 13.54
CA SER A 383 4.78 -19.54 14.81
C SER A 383 3.58 -19.54 15.76
N TYR A 384 2.99 -18.37 15.97
CA TYR A 384 1.84 -18.19 16.86
C TYR A 384 0.56 -18.80 16.27
N GLU A 385 0.20 -18.44 15.03
CA GLU A 385 -1.10 -18.79 14.45
C GLU A 385 -1.23 -20.27 14.09
N ALA A 386 -0.18 -20.87 13.51
CA ALA A 386 -0.20 -22.27 13.13
C ALA A 386 -0.29 -23.18 14.37
N ARG A 387 0.38 -22.80 15.47
CA ARG A 387 0.30 -23.52 16.74
C ARG A 387 -1.07 -23.35 17.40
N LEU A 388 -1.60 -22.12 17.42
CA LEU A 388 -2.92 -21.80 17.98
C LEU A 388 -4.03 -22.60 17.29
N LYS A 389 -3.95 -22.75 15.97
CA LYS A 389 -4.93 -23.50 15.14
C LYS A 389 -4.66 -25.00 15.09
N GLY A 390 -3.57 -25.48 15.69
CA GLY A 390 -3.18 -26.89 15.66
C GLY A 390 -2.68 -27.38 14.31
N TRP A 391 -2.31 -26.47 13.40
CA TRP A 391 -1.77 -26.80 12.08
C TRP A 391 -0.32 -27.28 12.16
N ARG A 392 0.45 -26.79 13.13
CA ARG A 392 1.83 -27.22 13.36
C ARG A 392 2.11 -27.44 14.85
N ALA A 393 2.98 -28.40 15.13
CA ALA A 393 3.47 -28.70 16.47
C ALA A 393 4.70 -27.85 16.79
N THR A 394 4.95 -27.65 18.09
CA THR A 394 6.19 -27.03 18.57
C THR A 394 7.40 -27.89 18.21
N LYS A 395 8.49 -27.25 17.77
CA LYS A 395 9.80 -27.90 17.57
C LYS A 395 10.27 -28.57 18.85
N GLY A 396 10.60 -29.86 18.78
CA GLY A 396 11.04 -30.63 19.95
C GLY A 396 9.94 -30.97 20.97
N GLY A 397 8.67 -30.68 20.67
CA GLY A 397 7.52 -30.98 21.53
C GLY A 397 7.13 -29.86 22.49
N GLY A 398 6.05 -30.07 23.25
CA GLY A 398 5.51 -29.07 24.18
C GLY A 398 4.74 -27.94 23.51
N ASP A 399 4.70 -26.77 24.16
CA ASP A 399 3.91 -25.61 23.72
C ASP A 399 4.71 -24.33 23.88
N HIS A 400 5.39 -23.90 22.81
CA HIS A 400 6.24 -22.72 22.82
C HIS A 400 5.48 -21.42 23.11
N ILE A 401 4.18 -21.35 22.77
CA ILE A 401 3.31 -20.21 23.13
C ILE A 401 3.09 -20.17 24.64
N ALA A 402 2.83 -21.31 25.28
CA ALA A 402 2.63 -21.36 26.74
C ALA A 402 3.91 -21.03 27.52
N ALA A 403 5.08 -21.28 26.91
CA ALA A 403 6.37 -21.02 27.53
C ALA A 403 6.72 -19.52 27.60
N ASP A 404 6.07 -18.67 26.80
CA ASP A 404 6.25 -17.22 26.84
C ASP A 404 5.09 -16.50 27.53
N PRO A 405 5.32 -15.69 28.58
CA PRO A 405 4.26 -15.01 29.31
C PRO A 405 3.38 -14.06 28.47
N ASN A 406 3.97 -13.35 27.50
CA ASN A 406 3.25 -12.36 26.70
C ASN A 406 2.36 -13.04 25.67
N TRP A 407 2.90 -14.04 24.97
CA TRP A 407 2.15 -14.79 23.95
C TRP A 407 1.13 -15.73 24.58
N ALA A 408 1.42 -16.30 25.76
CA ALA A 408 0.44 -17.03 26.55
C ALA A 408 -0.73 -16.12 26.97
N TRP A 409 -0.45 -14.88 27.38
CA TRP A 409 -1.48 -13.90 27.70
C TRP A 409 -2.33 -13.55 26.48
N MET A 410 -1.73 -13.32 25.30
CA MET A 410 -2.48 -13.07 24.07
C MET A 410 -3.43 -14.21 23.74
N ARG A 411 -2.93 -15.46 23.79
CA ARG A 411 -3.73 -16.65 23.56
C ARG A 411 -4.87 -16.78 24.56
N ALA A 412 -4.61 -16.56 25.85
CA ALA A 412 -5.63 -16.63 26.89
C ALA A 412 -6.77 -15.62 26.69
N ASN A 413 -6.50 -14.50 26.01
CA ASN A 413 -7.48 -13.49 25.63
C ASN A 413 -8.08 -13.69 24.23
N GLY A 414 -7.80 -14.83 23.58
CA GLY A 414 -8.35 -15.14 22.25
C GLY A 414 -7.84 -14.25 21.13
N VAL A 415 -6.67 -13.63 21.29
CA VAL A 415 -6.07 -12.79 20.25
C VAL A 415 -5.64 -13.66 19.07
N THR A 416 -6.09 -13.30 17.88
CA THR A 416 -5.66 -13.91 16.61
C THR A 416 -5.45 -12.81 15.57
N PHE A 417 -4.44 -13.01 14.74
CA PHE A 417 -3.98 -12.15 13.66
C PHE A 417 -4.32 -12.73 12.28
N TYR A 418 -4.83 -13.96 12.24
CA TYR A 418 -5.18 -14.63 11.00
C TYR A 418 -6.53 -15.35 11.09
N GLN A 419 -7.41 -15.02 10.16
CA GLN A 419 -8.66 -15.74 9.94
C GLN A 419 -8.53 -16.57 8.67
N PRO A 420 -8.80 -17.89 8.71
CA PRO A 420 -8.82 -18.73 7.52
C PRO A 420 -9.68 -18.10 6.43
N VAL A 421 -9.16 -18.10 5.20
CA VAL A 421 -9.83 -17.46 4.07
C VAL A 421 -11.07 -18.27 3.74
N VAL A 422 -12.22 -17.64 3.91
CA VAL A 422 -13.51 -18.24 3.56
C VAL A 422 -13.83 -17.90 2.11
N ARG A 423 -14.25 -18.91 1.34
CA ARG A 423 -14.74 -18.70 -0.03
C ARG A 423 -15.86 -17.66 0.00
N PRO A 424 -15.78 -16.59 -0.82
CA PRO A 424 -16.84 -15.60 -0.87
C PRO A 424 -18.16 -16.29 -1.22
N VAL A 425 -19.14 -16.21 -0.31
CA VAL A 425 -20.50 -16.63 -0.62
C VAL A 425 -21.15 -15.49 -1.39
N PRO A 426 -21.45 -15.65 -2.68
CA PRO A 426 -22.09 -14.59 -3.43
C PRO A 426 -23.45 -14.27 -2.79
N PRO A 427 -23.76 -12.97 -2.54
CA PRO A 427 -25.12 -12.60 -2.13
C PRO A 427 -26.12 -13.07 -3.20
N PRO A 428 -27.40 -13.28 -2.85
CA PRO A 428 -28.42 -13.56 -3.85
C PRO A 428 -28.36 -12.51 -4.97
N VAL A 429 -28.41 -12.94 -6.24
CA VAL A 429 -28.30 -12.05 -7.41
C VAL A 429 -29.31 -10.89 -7.33
N SER A 430 -30.49 -11.14 -6.77
CA SER A 430 -31.53 -10.13 -6.51
C SER A 430 -31.11 -9.03 -5.52
N ALA A 431 -30.33 -9.37 -4.49
CA ALA A 431 -29.80 -8.41 -3.52
C ALA A 431 -28.71 -7.53 -4.14
N VAL A 432 -27.85 -8.10 -4.99
CA VAL A 432 -26.79 -7.36 -5.70
C VAL A 432 -27.37 -6.47 -6.80
N ALA A 433 -28.35 -6.97 -7.57
CA ALA A 433 -29.05 -6.18 -8.58
C ALA A 433 -29.79 -4.99 -7.97
N SER A 434 -30.47 -5.18 -6.83
CA SER A 434 -31.17 -4.09 -6.13
C SER A 434 -30.23 -3.00 -5.58
N LEU A 435 -29.02 -3.37 -5.14
CA LEU A 435 -27.99 -2.42 -4.72
C LEU A 435 -27.46 -1.61 -5.90
N MET A 436 -27.26 -2.26 -7.05
CA MET A 436 -26.91 -1.56 -8.28
C MET A 436 -28.03 -0.58 -8.69
N ASP A 437 -29.29 -1.00 -8.66
CA ASP A 437 -30.43 -0.14 -9.05
C ASP A 437 -30.56 1.12 -8.20
N ARG A 438 -30.21 1.05 -6.91
CA ARG A 438 -30.22 2.18 -5.97
C ARG A 438 -29.12 3.22 -6.24
N ASP A 439 -28.00 2.81 -6.82
CA ASP A 439 -26.92 3.71 -7.26
C ASP A 439 -27.15 4.27 -8.68
N GLY A 440 -28.38 4.15 -9.22
CA GLY A 440 -28.72 4.55 -10.59
C GLY A 440 -28.26 3.56 -11.66
N LEU A 441 -27.88 2.34 -11.25
CA LEU A 441 -27.49 1.25 -12.13
C LEU A 441 -28.70 0.32 -12.26
N GLY A 442 -29.71 0.67 -13.09
CA GLY A 442 -30.95 -0.12 -13.23
C GLY A 442 -30.79 -1.50 -13.92
N PHE A 443 -31.39 -2.54 -13.35
CA PHE A 443 -31.53 -3.90 -13.85
C PHE A 443 -33.03 -4.16 -13.92
N SER A 444 -33.63 -3.95 -15.10
CA SER A 444 -34.97 -4.49 -15.33
C SER A 444 -34.80 -5.93 -15.78
N PRO A 445 -35.30 -6.93 -15.02
CA PRO A 445 -35.32 -8.30 -15.50
C PRO A 445 -36.25 -8.40 -16.72
N ALA A 446 -35.82 -9.19 -17.71
CA ALA A 446 -36.69 -9.76 -18.73
C ALA A 446 -36.73 -11.26 -18.52
#